data_AF-B1WVM6-F1
#
_entry.id   AF-B1WVM6-F1
#
_cell.length_a   1.000
_cell.length_b   1.000
_cell.length_c   1.000
_cell.angle_alpha   90.00
_cell.angle_beta   90.00
_cell.angle_gamma   90.00
#
_symmetry.space_group_name_H-M   'P 1'
#
loop_
_entity.id
_entity.type
_entity.pdbx_description
1 polymer ?
#
loop_
_entity_poly.entity_id
_entity_poly.type
_entity_poly.pdbx_seq_one_letter_code
_entity_poly.pdbx_strand_id
1 'polypeptide(L)'
;MYRGTGEGAVCWKRMENDRDWQFFVEGMWDDQWTKTEVPYSQEISDVLYEETQGIIDILIKLYKMVQWRAITIGGDEIITIDLIHKVAQEGLYLVKPMLDAIRSGNLVQMKKYRDIAPVDISE
;
A
#
# COMPACT_ATOMS: atom_id res chain seq x y z
N MET A 1 -6.24 29.53 -15.53
CA MET A 1 -7.59 29.03 -15.24
C MET A 1 -7.86 27.87 -16.20
N TYR A 2 -7.57 26.62 -15.81
CA TYR A 2 -8.00 25.44 -16.55
C TYR A 2 -9.18 24.83 -15.80
N ARG A 3 -10.33 24.80 -16.48
CA ARG A 3 -11.60 24.27 -15.97
C ARG A 3 -11.69 22.78 -16.31
N GLY A 4 -12.21 22.00 -15.38
CA GLY A 4 -12.26 20.55 -15.41
C GLY A 4 -13.18 19.92 -16.46
N THR A 5 -12.83 18.68 -16.78
CA THR A 5 -13.57 17.59 -17.44
C THR A 5 -12.60 16.41 -17.31
N GLY A 6 -12.90 15.22 -16.79
CA GLY A 6 -14.05 14.57 -16.20
C GLY A 6 -13.52 13.15 -15.93
N GLU A 7 -13.85 12.57 -14.77
CA GLU A 7 -13.46 11.23 -14.31
C GLU A 7 -12.04 11.11 -13.74
N GLY A 8 -11.99 10.98 -12.41
CA GLY A 8 -10.79 10.70 -11.64
C GLY A 8 -10.27 9.29 -11.92
N ALA A 9 -9.62 9.12 -13.06
CA ALA A 9 -8.75 7.98 -13.30
C ALA A 9 -7.60 8.08 -12.28
N VAL A 10 -7.79 7.45 -11.11
CA VAL A 10 -6.72 7.27 -10.13
C VAL A 10 -5.68 6.39 -10.81
N CYS A 11 -4.64 7.01 -11.36
CA CYS A 11 -3.51 6.27 -11.91
C CYS A 11 -2.77 5.63 -10.74
N TRP A 12 -3.11 4.38 -10.39
CA TRP A 12 -2.42 3.64 -9.34
C TRP A 12 -1.03 3.27 -9.83
N LYS A 13 -0.01 4.01 -9.38
CA LYS A 13 1.39 3.67 -9.66
C LYS A 13 1.76 2.42 -8.86
N ARG A 14 1.97 1.32 -9.58
CA ARG A 14 2.43 0.04 -9.03
C ARG A 14 3.94 -0.09 -9.24
N MET A 15 4.64 -0.44 -8.17
CA MET A 15 6.06 -0.84 -8.19
C MET A 15 6.17 -2.37 -8.17
N GLU A 16 7.25 -2.89 -8.73
CA GLU A 16 7.59 -4.31 -8.58
C GLU A 16 8.27 -4.56 -7.23
N ASN A 17 8.27 -5.81 -6.72
CA ASN A 17 8.98 -6.14 -5.48
C ASN A 17 10.48 -6.28 -5.75
N ASP A 18 11.11 -5.17 -6.06
CA ASP A 18 12.52 -5.07 -6.40
C ASP A 18 13.27 -4.12 -5.45
N ARG A 19 14.49 -3.75 -5.83
CA ARG A 19 15.31 -2.84 -5.04
C ARG A 19 14.72 -1.44 -4.95
N ASP A 20 14.01 -0.98 -5.97
CA ASP A 20 13.40 0.35 -5.96
C ASP A 20 12.24 0.38 -4.97
N TRP A 21 11.47 -0.71 -4.86
CA TRP A 21 10.48 -0.87 -3.79
C TRP A 21 11.12 -0.85 -2.40
N GLN A 22 12.16 -1.65 -2.18
CA GLN A 22 12.86 -1.70 -0.89
C GLN A 22 13.36 -0.31 -0.48
N PHE A 23 14.01 0.40 -1.40
CA PHE A 23 14.51 1.75 -1.19
C PHE A 23 13.38 2.75 -0.90
N PHE A 24 12.25 2.64 -1.60
CA PHE A 24 11.08 3.49 -1.35
C PHE A 24 10.49 3.25 0.03
N VAL A 25 10.30 1.98 0.42
CA VAL A 25 9.75 1.62 1.73
C VAL A 25 10.70 2.03 2.84
N GLU A 26 12.01 1.83 2.68
CA GLU A 26 13.03 2.26 3.64
C GLU A 26 12.96 3.77 3.88
N GLY A 27 12.95 4.58 2.82
CA GLY A 27 12.81 6.04 2.96
C GLY A 27 11.47 6.48 3.54
N MET A 28 10.38 5.75 3.29
CA MET A 28 9.09 6.00 3.93
C MET A 28 9.11 5.62 5.42
N TRP A 29 9.91 4.62 5.79
CA TRP A 29 9.95 4.08 7.16
C TRP A 29 10.56 5.06 8.16
N ASP A 30 11.38 6.00 7.68
CA ASP A 30 11.92 7.12 8.47
C ASP A 30 10.79 8.03 9.03
N ASP A 31 9.61 8.06 8.39
CA ASP A 31 8.44 8.83 8.84
C ASP A 31 7.58 8.07 9.87
N GLN A 32 8.23 7.48 10.88
CA GLN A 32 7.57 6.75 11.98
C GLN A 32 7.24 7.69 13.14
N TRP A 33 5.95 7.99 13.35
CA TRP A 33 5.46 8.90 14.40
C TRP A 33 5.06 8.20 15.70
N THR A 34 5.42 6.94 15.86
CA THR A 34 5.14 6.18 17.07
C THR A 34 6.20 6.40 18.16
N LYS A 35 5.85 6.22 19.44
CA LYS A 35 6.81 6.37 20.55
C LYS A 35 8.04 5.47 20.44
N THR A 36 7.84 4.21 20.06
CA THR A 36 8.94 3.26 19.89
C THR A 36 9.24 3.10 18.41
N GLU A 37 10.46 3.49 18.05
CA GLU A 37 10.97 3.34 16.70
C GLU A 37 11.37 1.88 16.45
N VAL A 38 10.76 1.27 15.44
CA VAL A 38 11.14 -0.06 14.96
C VAL A 38 12.08 0.10 13.77
N PRO A 39 13.29 -0.49 13.81
CA PRO A 39 14.20 -0.45 12.67
C PRO A 39 13.57 -1.07 11.42
N TYR A 40 13.86 -0.49 10.27
CA TYR A 40 13.49 -1.08 8.98
C TYR A 40 14.07 -2.50 8.86
N SER A 41 13.30 -3.40 8.27
CA SER A 41 13.75 -4.75 7.91
C SER A 41 13.17 -5.18 6.56
N GLN A 42 13.86 -6.09 5.88
CA GLN A 42 13.36 -6.66 4.63
C GLN A 42 12.00 -7.35 4.83
N GLU A 43 11.81 -8.00 5.99
CA GLU A 43 10.56 -8.66 6.34
C GLU A 43 9.38 -7.68 6.38
N ILE A 44 9.58 -6.48 6.94
CA ILE A 44 8.57 -5.42 6.93
C ILE A 44 8.24 -5.00 5.50
N SER A 45 9.27 -4.83 4.64
CA SER A 45 9.07 -4.46 3.24
C SER A 45 8.30 -5.52 2.45
N ASP A 46 8.58 -6.80 2.71
CA ASP A 46 7.92 -7.94 2.07
C ASP A 46 6.44 -8.02 2.49
N VAL A 47 6.14 -7.85 3.78
CA VAL A 47 4.77 -7.82 4.31
C VAL A 47 3.98 -6.65 3.72
N LEU A 48 4.58 -5.46 3.67
CA LEU A 48 3.93 -4.30 3.05
C LEU A 48 3.70 -4.52 1.56
N TYR A 49 4.62 -5.18 0.85
CA TYR A 49 4.40 -5.51 -0.56
C TYR A 49 3.27 -6.52 -0.72
N GLU A 50 3.21 -7.54 0.11
CA GLU A 50 2.15 -8.54 0.09
C GLU A 50 0.78 -7.90 0.33
N GLU A 51 0.64 -7.01 1.30
CA GLU A 51 -0.65 -6.40 1.63
C GLU A 51 -1.08 -5.32 0.63
N THR A 52 -0.16 -4.75 -0.17
CA THR A 52 -0.45 -3.59 -1.02
C THR A 52 -0.21 -3.82 -2.50
N GLN A 53 0.42 -4.95 -2.84
CA GLN A 53 0.76 -5.37 -4.20
C GLN A 53 1.60 -4.34 -4.97
N GLY A 54 2.39 -3.55 -4.24
CA GLY A 54 3.27 -2.52 -4.81
C GLY A 54 2.56 -1.20 -5.14
N ILE A 55 1.27 -1.05 -4.80
CA ILE A 55 0.52 0.19 -5.09
C ILE A 55 0.86 1.25 -4.05
N ILE A 56 1.57 2.30 -4.47
CA ILE A 56 2.14 3.33 -3.58
C ILE A 56 1.06 4.04 -2.75
N ASP A 57 -0.07 4.44 -3.37
CA ASP A 57 -1.15 5.12 -2.65
C ASP A 57 -1.81 4.23 -1.58
N ILE A 58 -1.84 2.91 -1.78
CA ILE A 58 -2.36 1.95 -0.81
C ILE A 58 -1.33 1.74 0.30
N LEU A 59 -0.04 1.62 -0.04
CA LEU A 59 1.07 1.57 0.91
C LEU A 59 1.05 2.74 1.89
N ILE A 60 1.01 3.97 1.38
CA ILE A 60 1.02 5.17 2.23
C ILE A 60 -0.22 5.20 3.14
N LYS A 61 -1.40 4.80 2.63
CA LYS A 61 -2.63 4.73 3.42
C LYS A 61 -2.52 3.67 4.51
N LEU A 62 -2.05 2.47 4.17
CA LEU A 62 -1.86 1.37 5.12
C LEU A 62 -0.88 1.79 6.22
N TYR A 63 0.26 2.37 5.86
CA TYR A 63 1.27 2.79 6.83
C TYR A 63 0.72 3.82 7.81
N LYS A 64 0.00 4.85 7.33
CA LYS A 64 -0.69 5.83 8.20
C LYS A 64 -1.69 5.16 9.15
N MET A 65 -2.48 4.21 8.65
CA MET A 65 -3.45 3.48 9.46
C MET A 65 -2.78 2.62 10.54
N VAL A 66 -1.65 1.98 10.21
CA VAL A 66 -0.87 1.17 11.15
C VAL A 66 -0.33 2.03 12.29
N GLN A 67 0.27 3.18 11.97
CA GLN A 67 0.75 4.13 12.97
C GLN A 67 -0.39 4.64 13.85
N TRP A 68 -1.52 5.04 13.25
CA TRP A 68 -2.71 5.45 14.00
C TRP A 68 -3.24 4.37 14.93
N ARG A 69 -3.23 3.11 14.47
CA ARG A 69 -3.67 1.97 15.28
C ARG A 69 -2.73 1.75 16.46
N ALA A 70 -1.41 1.79 16.26
CA ALA A 70 -0.42 1.70 17.33
C ALA A 70 -0.62 2.81 18.38
N ILE A 71 -0.80 4.06 17.94
CA ILE A 71 -1.06 5.20 18.82
C ILE A 71 -2.37 5.04 19.60
N THR A 72 -3.43 4.57 18.94
CA THR A 72 -4.78 4.43 19.56
C THR A 72 -4.83 3.29 20.58
N ILE A 73 -4.11 2.19 20.35
CA ILE A 73 -3.99 1.09 21.33
C ILE A 73 -3.27 1.60 22.60
N GLY A 74 -2.35 2.55 22.46
CA GLY A 74 -1.58 3.13 23.56
C GLY A 74 -0.39 2.25 23.98
N GLY A 75 0.18 2.54 25.15
CA GLY A 75 1.38 1.86 25.64
C GLY A 75 2.65 2.38 24.93
N ASP A 76 3.45 1.43 24.44
CA ASP A 76 4.75 1.70 23.80
C ASP A 76 4.65 2.08 22.33
N GLU A 77 3.44 1.98 21.74
CA GLU A 77 3.17 2.33 20.34
C GLU A 77 4.13 1.63 19.37
N ILE A 78 4.22 0.30 19.44
CA ILE A 78 5.15 -0.48 18.61
C ILE A 78 4.44 -0.96 17.34
N ILE A 79 5.08 -0.78 16.18
CA ILE A 79 4.61 -1.38 14.93
C ILE A 79 5.13 -2.81 14.83
N THR A 80 4.24 -3.79 14.73
CA THR A 80 4.58 -5.20 14.52
C THR A 80 4.03 -5.70 13.20
N ILE A 81 4.60 -6.80 12.69
CA ILE A 81 4.10 -7.48 11.49
C ILE A 81 2.64 -7.91 11.67
N ASP A 82 2.29 -8.47 12.82
CA ASP A 82 0.89 -8.82 13.15
C ASP A 82 -0.04 -7.61 13.11
N LEU A 83 0.43 -6.45 13.57
CA LEU A 83 -0.36 -5.22 13.51
C LEU A 83 -0.59 -4.79 12.06
N ILE A 84 0.42 -4.88 11.21
CA ILE A 84 0.31 -4.55 9.78
C ILE A 84 -0.75 -5.45 9.11
N HIS A 85 -0.66 -6.77 9.29
CA HIS A 85 -1.64 -7.71 8.73
C HIS A 85 -3.06 -7.43 9.24
N LYS A 86 -3.21 -7.18 10.54
CA LYS A 86 -4.51 -6.88 11.13
C LYS A 86 -5.12 -5.61 10.55
N VAL A 87 -4.34 -4.53 10.46
CA VAL A 87 -4.81 -3.26 9.91
C VAL A 87 -5.08 -3.35 8.42
N ALA A 88 -4.30 -4.12 7.66
CA ALA A 88 -4.57 -4.38 6.25
C ALA A 88 -5.89 -5.15 6.08
N GLN A 89 -6.12 -6.19 6.88
CA GLN A 89 -7.35 -6.97 6.85
C GLN A 89 -8.59 -6.13 7.19
N GLU A 90 -8.51 -5.29 8.22
CA GLU A 90 -9.62 -4.43 8.66
C GLU A 90 -9.82 -3.22 7.72
N GLY A 91 -8.73 -2.61 7.26
CA GLY A 91 -8.72 -1.32 6.58
C GLY A 91 -8.79 -1.36 5.06
N LEU A 92 -8.30 -2.44 4.43
CA LEU A 92 -8.26 -2.59 2.98
C LEU A 92 -9.38 -3.48 2.44
N TYR A 93 -10.37 -3.84 3.25
CA TYR A 93 -11.42 -4.82 2.87
C TYR A 93 -12.13 -4.51 1.54
N LEU A 94 -12.33 -3.22 1.20
CA LEU A 94 -12.95 -2.80 -0.06
C LEU A 94 -12.05 -3.03 -1.29
N VAL A 95 -10.74 -2.84 -1.12
CA VAL A 95 -9.75 -2.97 -2.20
C VAL A 95 -9.10 -4.35 -2.23
N LYS A 96 -9.32 -5.17 -1.20
CA LYS A 96 -8.77 -6.53 -1.08
C LYS A 96 -9.07 -7.43 -2.28
N PRO A 97 -10.30 -7.46 -2.85
CA PRO A 97 -10.56 -8.25 -4.07
C PRO A 97 -9.73 -7.81 -5.28
N MET A 98 -9.36 -6.52 -5.36
CA MET A 98 -8.50 -5.98 -6.41
C MET A 98 -7.04 -6.37 -6.17
N LEU A 99 -6.56 -6.25 -4.94
CA LEU A 99 -5.22 -6.69 -4.54
C LEU A 99 -5.02 -8.19 -4.76
N ASP A 100 -6.01 -9.02 -4.40
CA ASP A 100 -5.97 -10.47 -4.63
C ASP A 100 -5.96 -10.82 -6.13
N ALA A 101 -6.65 -10.03 -6.97
CA ALA A 101 -6.62 -10.19 -8.42
C ALA A 101 -5.24 -9.88 -9.01
N ILE A 102 -4.56 -8.84 -8.50
CA ILE A 102 -3.18 -8.50 -8.88
C ILE A 102 -2.23 -9.61 -8.41
N ARG A 103 -2.35 -10.07 -7.15
CA ARG A 103 -1.50 -11.11 -6.57
C ARG A 103 -1.57 -12.42 -7.35
N SER A 104 -2.77 -12.80 -7.79
CA SER A 104 -3.01 -14.03 -8.56
C SER A 104 -2.60 -13.93 -10.04
N GLY A 105 -2.20 -12.76 -10.53
CA GLY A 105 -1.90 -12.54 -11.95
C GLY A 105 -3.11 -12.78 -12.86
N ASN A 106 -4.34 -12.74 -12.32
CA ASN A 106 -5.53 -13.09 -13.06
C ASN A 106 -5.97 -11.92 -13.94
N LEU A 107 -5.47 -11.91 -15.18
CA LEU A 107 -5.76 -10.89 -16.20
C LEU A 107 -7.26 -10.65 -16.43
N VAL A 108 -8.12 -11.64 -16.19
CA VAL A 108 -9.59 -11.51 -16.34
C VAL A 108 -10.20 -10.70 -15.20
N GLN A 109 -9.73 -10.87 -13.97
CA GLN A 109 -10.16 -10.06 -12.83
C GLN A 109 -9.52 -8.67 -12.87
N MET A 110 -8.25 -8.55 -13.31
CA MET A 110 -7.60 -7.26 -13.53
C MET A 110 -8.35 -6.40 -14.56
N LYS A 111 -8.94 -7.01 -15.61
CA LYS A 111 -9.80 -6.32 -16.58
C LYS A 111 -11.08 -5.72 -15.98
N LYS A 112 -11.57 -6.23 -14.84
CA LYS A 112 -12.71 -5.60 -14.12
C LYS A 112 -12.31 -4.33 -13.37
N TYR A 113 -11.01 -4.19 -13.08
CA TYR A 113 -10.42 -2.99 -12.48
C TYR A 113 -9.67 -2.14 -13.51
N ARG A 114 -9.77 -2.46 -14.81
CA ARG A 114 -9.13 -1.69 -15.90
C ARG A 114 -9.73 -0.30 -16.07
N ASP A 115 -10.95 -0.07 -15.61
CA ASP A 115 -11.52 1.28 -15.51
C ASP A 115 -10.80 2.13 -14.44
N ILE A 116 -9.90 1.53 -13.67
CA ILE A 116 -9.12 2.14 -12.59
C ILE A 116 -7.60 2.02 -12.81
N ALA A 117 -7.13 1.33 -13.85
CA ALA A 117 -5.70 1.15 -14.14
C ALA A 117 -5.35 1.75 -15.53
N PRO A 118 -4.10 2.20 -15.75
CA PRO A 118 -3.77 3.04 -16.90
C PRO A 118 -4.05 2.31 -18.22
N VAL A 119 -4.59 3.06 -19.19
CA VAL A 119 -4.47 2.71 -20.60
C VAL A 119 -2.99 2.66 -20.92
N ASP A 120 -2.53 1.49 -21.35
CA ASP A 120 -1.20 1.27 -21.89
C ASP A 120 -0.99 2.23 -23.06
N ILE A 121 -0.14 3.23 -22.87
CA ILE A 121 0.40 4.07 -23.94
C ILE A 121 1.83 3.61 -24.22
N SER A 122 1.96 2.39 -24.72
CA SER A 122 3.05 2.09 -25.64
C SER A 122 2.73 2.79 -26.97
N GLU A 123 3.48 3.85 -27.29
CA GLU A 123 3.67 4.28 -28.69
C GLU A 123 4.31 3.15 -29.51
#